data_AF-A0A063YT00-F1
#
_entry.id   AF-A0A063YT00-F1
#
_cell.length_a   1.000
_cell.length_b   1.000
_cell.length_c   1.000
_cell.angle_alpha   90.00
_cell.angle_beta   90.00
_cell.angle_gamma   90.00
#
_symmetry.space_group_name_H-M   'P 1'
#
loop_
_entity.id
_entity.type
_entity.pdbx_description
1 polymer ?
#
loop_
_entity_poly.entity_id
_entity_poly.type
_entity_poly.pdbx_seq_one_letter_code
_entity_poly.pdbx_strand_id
1 'polypeptide(L)'
;MTAIIPVRKGEELPAGKLAKFLRTVLPDMPDGELEIQQFSAGRSNLTYLLRCGEWEAVLRRPPFGPVPPKAHDMKRESTWLSEIHPLFPLAPKPFYFCEDESVIGSPFFVMERRHGVVIDSDFPDGITPTEEVCRGISETMVETLVRIHQIDYTNTRLVQMVKPDGFMERQVHGWIQRYERAKTDDIPEAEALMKWLASHIPPQREATVIHYDFKLNNALFAKDDITKMVGLFDWEMSTVGDPLADLAVAMSYWIEEDDPPLIKSGFGRAPVTVRPGFYTREQFIEAYAKKSGRDVSDIHVYLTFAYFKLAVICQQIYYRYRRGQTNDERFRHFGQFVEALIEHAWQLATGR
;
A
#
# COMPACT_ATOMS: atom_id res chain seq x y z
N MET A 1 -5.43 16.04 1.45
CA MET A 1 -6.82 15.52 1.31
C MET A 1 -6.86 14.55 0.15
N THR A 2 -7.31 13.30 0.31
CA THR A 2 -7.71 12.50 -0.86
C THR A 2 -8.89 13.21 -1.50
N ALA A 3 -8.67 13.88 -2.63
CA ALA A 3 -9.70 14.71 -3.23
C ALA A 3 -10.86 13.81 -3.67
N ILE A 4 -12.05 14.07 -3.14
CA ILE A 4 -13.29 13.50 -3.65
C ILE A 4 -13.63 14.30 -4.90
N ILE A 5 -13.76 13.60 -6.02
CA ILE A 5 -14.02 14.17 -7.34
C ILE A 5 -15.34 13.65 -7.88
N PRO A 6 -15.97 14.34 -8.85
CA PRO A 6 -17.00 13.73 -9.68
C PRO A 6 -16.49 12.42 -10.27
N VAL A 7 -17.38 11.44 -10.45
CA VAL A 7 -17.00 10.17 -11.07
C VAL A 7 -16.44 10.44 -12.46
N ARG A 8 -15.29 9.85 -12.76
CA ARG A 8 -14.66 10.02 -14.08
C ARG A 8 -15.55 9.45 -15.18
N LYS A 9 -15.49 10.08 -16.36
CA LYS A 9 -16.26 9.66 -17.53
C LYS A 9 -15.90 8.21 -17.92
N GLY A 10 -16.90 7.35 -18.04
CA GLY A 10 -16.73 5.93 -18.34
C GLY A 10 -16.49 5.05 -17.10
N GLU A 11 -16.42 5.65 -15.91
CA GLU A 11 -16.27 4.96 -14.63
C GLU A 11 -17.54 5.03 -13.76
N GLU A 12 -18.68 5.44 -14.34
CA GLU A 12 -19.95 5.60 -13.66
C GLU A 12 -20.56 4.28 -13.19
N LEU A 13 -21.24 4.31 -12.04
CA LEU A 13 -21.97 3.17 -11.48
C LEU A 13 -23.48 3.36 -11.65
N PRO A 14 -24.27 2.28 -11.82
CA PRO A 14 -25.72 2.38 -11.97
C PRO A 14 -26.40 2.70 -10.62
N ALA A 15 -26.40 3.98 -10.22
CA ALA A 15 -26.79 4.43 -8.88
C ALA A 15 -28.13 3.89 -8.39
N GLY A 16 -29.19 3.92 -9.20
CA GLY A 16 -30.51 3.41 -8.80
C GLY A 16 -30.53 1.89 -8.55
N LYS A 17 -29.82 1.11 -9.39
CA LYS A 17 -29.70 -0.35 -9.21
C LYS A 17 -28.87 -0.68 -7.98
N LEU A 18 -27.74 0.02 -7.80
CA LEU A 18 -26.86 -0.13 -6.65
C LEU A 18 -27.59 0.24 -5.35
N ALA A 19 -28.28 1.37 -5.30
CA ALA A 19 -29.03 1.80 -4.11
C ALA A 19 -30.10 0.78 -3.70
N LYS A 20 -30.87 0.27 -4.68
CA LYS A 20 -31.89 -0.77 -4.43
C LYS A 20 -31.25 -2.04 -3.87
N PHE A 21 -30.11 -2.46 -4.41
CA PHE A 21 -29.39 -3.64 -3.92
C PHE A 21 -28.83 -3.40 -2.51
N LEU A 22 -28.12 -2.30 -2.28
CA LEU A 22 -27.48 -2.02 -1.00
C LEU A 22 -28.46 -1.97 0.16
N ARG A 23 -29.68 -1.42 -0.02
CA ARG A 23 -30.73 -1.47 1.01
C ARG A 23 -31.15 -2.87 1.44
N THR A 24 -30.96 -3.88 0.59
CA THR A 24 -31.28 -5.27 0.96
C THR A 24 -30.22 -5.93 1.83
N VAL A 25 -29.00 -5.40 1.83
CA VAL A 25 -27.83 -6.01 2.50
C VAL A 25 -27.22 -5.11 3.58
N LEU A 26 -27.49 -3.80 3.55
CA LEU A 26 -27.06 -2.80 4.53
C LEU A 26 -28.31 -2.20 5.19
N PRO A 27 -28.80 -2.79 6.28
CA PRO A 27 -30.05 -2.35 6.93
C PRO A 27 -29.96 -0.92 7.50
N ASP A 28 -28.75 -0.44 7.80
CA ASP A 28 -28.52 0.92 8.30
C ASP A 28 -28.49 1.98 7.18
N MET A 29 -28.57 1.58 5.90
CA MET A 29 -28.62 2.52 4.77
C MET A 29 -30.02 3.15 4.69
N PRO A 30 -30.15 4.48 4.79
CA PRO A 30 -31.45 5.14 4.73
C PRO A 30 -32.10 5.13 3.34
N ASP A 31 -33.40 5.43 3.32
CA ASP A 31 -34.10 5.79 2.09
C ASP A 31 -33.62 7.15 1.56
N GLY A 32 -33.65 7.35 0.24
CA GLY A 32 -33.17 8.57 -0.41
C GLY A 32 -32.46 8.36 -1.75
N GLU A 33 -31.94 9.43 -2.33
CA GLU A 33 -31.08 9.36 -3.50
C GLU A 33 -29.66 8.95 -3.08
N LEU A 34 -29.06 8.01 -3.81
CA LEU A 34 -27.67 7.61 -3.61
C LEU A 34 -26.77 8.49 -4.45
N GLU A 35 -26.03 9.39 -3.79
CA GLU A 35 -24.96 10.15 -4.41
C GLU A 35 -23.70 9.27 -4.51
N ILE A 36 -23.06 9.30 -5.68
CA ILE A 36 -21.82 8.57 -5.93
C ILE A 36 -20.76 9.57 -6.36
N GLN A 37 -19.66 9.60 -5.61
CA GLN A 37 -18.45 10.35 -5.97
C GLN A 37 -17.26 9.39 -6.00
N GLN A 38 -16.11 9.85 -6.47
CA GLN A 38 -14.93 9.01 -6.60
C GLN A 38 -13.75 9.60 -5.83
N PHE A 39 -12.91 8.75 -5.26
CA PHE A 39 -11.63 9.19 -4.70
C PHE A 39 -10.61 9.35 -5.84
N SER A 40 -9.91 10.49 -5.85
CA SER A 40 -8.93 10.79 -6.91
C SER A 40 -7.66 9.94 -6.81
N ALA A 41 -7.34 9.44 -5.62
CA ALA A 41 -6.19 8.56 -5.35
C ALA A 41 -6.60 7.08 -5.34
N GLY A 42 -5.63 6.21 -5.61
CA GLY A 42 -5.84 4.77 -5.87
C GLY A 42 -5.73 4.49 -7.36
N ARG A 43 -4.70 3.75 -7.77
CA ARG A 43 -4.43 3.42 -9.18
C ARG A 43 -4.72 1.97 -9.54
N SER A 44 -4.83 1.07 -8.56
CA SER A 44 -5.12 -0.36 -8.75
C SER A 44 -6.62 -0.60 -8.84
N ASN A 45 -7.35 -0.39 -7.74
CA ASN A 45 -8.79 -0.53 -7.63
C ASN A 45 -9.48 0.83 -7.65
N LEU A 46 -10.69 0.87 -8.21
CA LEU A 46 -11.53 2.06 -8.19
C LEU A 46 -12.27 2.14 -6.86
N THR A 47 -12.18 3.30 -6.23
CA THR A 47 -12.75 3.56 -4.90
C THR A 47 -13.75 4.71 -5.00
N TYR A 48 -14.98 4.46 -4.53
CA TYR A 48 -16.10 5.39 -4.62
C TYR A 48 -16.60 5.75 -3.23
N LEU A 49 -16.99 7.02 -3.05
CA LEU A 49 -17.79 7.46 -1.91
C LEU A 49 -19.26 7.28 -2.26
N LEU A 50 -19.96 6.55 -1.42
CA LEU A 50 -21.41 6.40 -1.43
C LEU A 50 -21.98 7.29 -0.34
N ARG A 51 -22.95 8.15 -0.68
CA ARG A 51 -23.63 9.01 0.30
C ARG A 51 -25.15 8.95 0.12
N CYS A 52 -25.88 8.83 1.22
CA CYS A 52 -27.34 8.92 1.28
C CYS A 52 -27.72 9.74 2.51
N GLY A 53 -27.94 11.05 2.34
CA GLY A 53 -28.03 11.98 3.48
C GLY A 53 -26.70 12.03 4.25
N GLU A 54 -26.76 11.85 5.57
CA GLU A 54 -25.57 11.78 6.44
C GLU A 54 -24.88 10.40 6.44
N TRP A 55 -25.52 9.38 5.87
CA TRP A 55 -24.93 8.04 5.79
C TRP A 55 -23.86 8.02 4.69
N GLU A 56 -22.65 7.58 5.05
CA GLU A 56 -21.54 7.42 4.11
C GLU A 56 -20.93 6.01 4.18
N ALA A 57 -20.53 5.51 3.01
CA ALA A 57 -19.74 4.29 2.88
C ALA A 57 -18.75 4.39 1.72
N VAL A 58 -17.79 3.47 1.68
CA VAL A 58 -16.81 3.38 0.60
C VAL A 58 -17.04 2.09 -0.18
N LEU A 59 -17.15 2.17 -1.50
CA LEU A 59 -17.22 1.02 -2.40
C LEU A 59 -15.87 0.84 -3.11
N ARG A 60 -15.31 -0.36 -3.06
CA ARG A 60 -14.12 -0.74 -3.86
C ARG A 60 -14.50 -1.80 -4.89
N ARG A 61 -13.99 -1.63 -6.12
CA ARG A 61 -14.14 -2.58 -7.22
C ARG A 61 -12.88 -2.63 -8.10
N PRO A 62 -12.69 -3.70 -8.90
CA PRO A 62 -11.64 -3.75 -9.92
C PRO A 62 -11.81 -2.64 -10.96
N PRO A 63 -10.76 -2.29 -11.74
CA PRO A 63 -10.88 -1.37 -12.86
C PRO A 63 -11.87 -1.90 -13.91
N PHE A 64 -12.34 -1.03 -14.81
CA PHE A 64 -13.15 -1.45 -15.96
C PHE A 64 -12.29 -2.20 -16.98
N GLY A 65 -12.88 -3.18 -17.66
CA GLY A 65 -12.22 -3.97 -18.69
C GLY A 65 -11.58 -5.26 -18.16
N PRO A 66 -10.79 -5.96 -18.99
CA PRO A 66 -10.20 -7.23 -18.62
C PRO A 66 -9.14 -7.05 -17.54
N VAL A 67 -9.26 -7.86 -16.48
CA VAL A 67 -8.34 -7.87 -15.35
C VAL A 67 -7.48 -9.14 -15.40
N PRO A 68 -6.16 -9.07 -15.15
CA PRO A 68 -5.32 -10.26 -15.09
C PRO A 68 -5.85 -11.28 -14.05
N PRO A 69 -5.74 -12.60 -14.31
CA PRO A 69 -6.18 -13.62 -13.36
C PRO A 69 -5.53 -13.44 -11.98
N LYS A 70 -6.33 -13.50 -10.92
CA LYS A 70 -5.95 -13.30 -9.50
C LYS A 70 -5.49 -11.89 -9.12
N ALA A 71 -5.50 -10.92 -10.03
CA ALA A 71 -5.33 -9.52 -9.68
C ALA A 71 -6.69 -8.94 -9.24
N HIS A 72 -6.67 -7.91 -8.38
CA HIS A 72 -7.86 -7.19 -7.93
C HIS A 72 -8.93 -8.10 -7.27
N ASP A 73 -8.50 -9.04 -6.42
CA ASP A 73 -9.38 -9.97 -5.71
C ASP A 73 -10.11 -9.27 -4.55
N MET A 74 -11.29 -8.71 -4.86
CA MET A 74 -12.14 -8.02 -3.88
C MET A 74 -12.64 -8.93 -2.76
N LYS A 75 -12.84 -10.23 -3.04
CA LYS A 75 -13.28 -11.20 -2.04
C LYS A 75 -12.20 -11.41 -1.00
N ARG A 76 -10.95 -11.58 -1.45
CA ARG A 76 -9.79 -11.70 -0.59
C ARG A 76 -9.63 -10.47 0.29
N GLU A 77 -9.66 -9.27 -0.28
CA GLU A 77 -9.50 -8.03 0.49
C GLU A 77 -10.61 -7.84 1.52
N SER A 78 -11.88 -8.02 1.12
CA SER A 78 -13.00 -7.91 2.06
C SER A 78 -12.92 -8.95 3.18
N THR A 79 -12.54 -10.19 2.86
CA THR A 79 -12.35 -11.26 3.86
C THR A 79 -11.21 -10.90 4.81
N TRP A 80 -10.09 -10.38 4.28
CA TRP A 80 -8.94 -9.94 5.07
C TRP A 80 -9.33 -8.86 6.09
N LEU A 81 -10.02 -7.82 5.63
CA LEU A 81 -10.51 -6.74 6.48
C LEU A 81 -11.50 -7.25 7.54
N SER A 82 -12.33 -8.25 7.23
CA SER A 82 -13.30 -8.80 8.17
C SER A 82 -12.64 -9.50 9.36
N GLU A 83 -11.52 -10.17 9.13
CA GLU A 83 -10.75 -10.84 10.19
C GLU A 83 -9.84 -9.86 10.95
N ILE A 84 -9.25 -8.88 10.25
CA ILE A 84 -8.29 -7.95 10.84
C ILE A 84 -8.96 -6.82 11.62
N HIS A 85 -10.06 -6.23 11.14
CA HIS A 85 -10.68 -5.07 11.78
C HIS A 85 -10.99 -5.27 13.28
N PRO A 86 -11.54 -6.42 13.73
CA PRO A 86 -11.76 -6.66 15.16
C PRO A 86 -10.48 -6.67 16.02
N LEU A 87 -9.35 -7.08 15.44
CA LEU A 87 -8.04 -7.15 16.11
C LEU A 87 -7.25 -5.85 15.95
N PHE A 88 -7.52 -5.10 14.89
CA PHE A 88 -6.82 -3.87 14.52
C PHE A 88 -7.82 -2.84 13.95
N PRO A 89 -8.50 -2.07 14.82
CA PRO A 89 -9.59 -1.17 14.41
C PRO A 89 -9.20 0.04 13.55
N LEU A 90 -7.91 0.21 13.22
CA LEU A 90 -7.46 1.18 12.22
C LEU A 90 -7.71 0.69 10.79
N ALA A 91 -7.81 -0.63 10.58
CA ALA A 91 -8.32 -1.15 9.31
C ALA A 91 -9.82 -0.80 9.18
N PRO A 92 -10.31 -0.33 8.03
CA PRO A 92 -11.72 -0.04 7.83
C PRO A 92 -12.59 -1.28 8.04
N LYS A 93 -13.76 -1.11 8.67
CA LYS A 93 -14.73 -2.19 8.83
C LYS A 93 -15.36 -2.52 7.46
N PRO A 94 -15.22 -3.75 6.94
CA PRO A 94 -16.01 -4.15 5.77
C PRO A 94 -17.46 -4.35 6.18
N PHE A 95 -18.38 -3.87 5.36
CA PHE A 95 -19.82 -4.02 5.58
C PHE A 95 -20.39 -5.20 4.79
N TYR A 96 -20.04 -5.30 3.50
CA TYR A 96 -20.60 -6.34 2.63
C TYR A 96 -19.73 -6.59 1.40
N PHE A 97 -19.57 -7.86 1.01
CA PHE A 97 -18.97 -8.26 -0.27
C PHE A 97 -20.03 -8.84 -1.20
N CYS A 98 -20.06 -8.36 -2.44
CA CYS A 98 -20.97 -8.82 -3.48
C CYS A 98 -20.18 -9.46 -4.63
N GLU A 99 -20.47 -10.72 -4.92
CA GLU A 99 -19.96 -11.45 -6.09
C GLU A 99 -20.86 -11.36 -7.32
N ASP A 100 -22.10 -10.89 -7.17
CA ASP A 100 -23.05 -10.75 -8.29
C ASP A 100 -22.66 -9.57 -9.20
N GLU A 101 -21.98 -9.89 -10.28
CA GLU A 101 -21.60 -8.93 -11.33
C GLU A 101 -22.81 -8.28 -12.00
N SER A 102 -24.01 -8.85 -11.88
CA SER A 102 -25.20 -8.22 -12.45
C SER A 102 -25.44 -6.84 -11.83
N VAL A 103 -25.03 -6.58 -10.58
CA VAL A 103 -25.33 -5.32 -9.86
C VAL A 103 -24.61 -4.12 -10.48
N ILE A 104 -23.28 -4.19 -10.64
CA ILE A 104 -22.46 -3.08 -11.17
C ILE A 104 -21.44 -3.49 -12.24
N GLY A 105 -21.51 -4.72 -12.76
CA GLY A 105 -20.61 -5.24 -13.79
C GLY A 105 -19.29 -5.83 -13.29
N SER A 106 -19.13 -6.00 -11.98
CA SER A 106 -17.95 -6.63 -11.36
C SER A 106 -18.23 -6.99 -9.90
N PRO A 107 -17.46 -7.92 -9.29
CA PRO A 107 -17.47 -8.09 -7.84
C PRO A 107 -17.01 -6.80 -7.15
N PHE A 108 -17.54 -6.52 -5.98
CA PHE A 108 -17.19 -5.33 -5.19
C PHE A 108 -17.41 -5.58 -3.71
N PHE A 109 -16.85 -4.72 -2.88
CA PHE A 109 -17.24 -4.66 -1.48
C PHE A 109 -17.48 -3.23 -1.03
N VAL A 110 -18.30 -3.10 0.01
CA VAL A 110 -18.59 -1.86 0.70
C VAL A 110 -17.99 -1.92 2.10
N MET A 111 -17.39 -0.82 2.53
CA MET A 111 -16.74 -0.68 3.83
C MET A 111 -17.00 0.69 4.45
N GLU A 112 -16.62 0.81 5.70
CA GLU A 112 -16.68 2.02 6.50
C GLU A 112 -15.95 3.21 5.84
N ARG A 113 -16.59 4.38 5.91
CA ARG A 113 -15.98 5.65 5.57
C ARG A 113 -15.21 6.21 6.77
N ARG A 114 -13.88 6.25 6.69
CA ARG A 114 -12.99 6.82 7.73
C ARG A 114 -12.67 8.29 7.49
N HIS A 115 -12.88 9.15 8.47
CA HIS A 115 -12.65 10.61 8.36
C HIS A 115 -11.30 11.02 8.95
N GLY A 116 -10.57 11.87 8.22
CA GLY A 116 -9.27 12.39 8.64
C GLY A 116 -8.55 13.08 7.50
N VAL A 117 -7.22 13.18 7.60
CA VAL A 117 -6.33 13.77 6.59
C VAL A 117 -5.24 12.79 6.20
N VAL A 118 -4.94 12.76 4.91
CA VAL A 118 -3.78 12.04 4.36
C VAL A 118 -2.65 13.04 4.19
N ILE A 119 -1.45 12.63 4.60
CA ILE A 119 -0.20 13.38 4.44
C ILE A 119 0.62 12.67 3.36
N ASP A 120 1.13 13.43 2.39
CA ASP A 120 1.89 12.90 1.25
C ASP A 120 3.07 13.83 0.94
N SER A 121 3.03 14.62 -0.14
CA SER A 121 4.06 15.65 -0.42
C SER A 121 3.88 16.97 0.32
N ASP A 122 2.69 17.22 0.88
CA ASP A 122 2.40 18.42 1.67
C ASP A 122 1.59 18.06 2.92
N PHE A 123 1.67 18.95 3.92
CA PHE A 123 0.75 18.96 5.05
C PHE A 123 -0.58 19.61 4.64
N PRO A 124 -1.71 19.22 5.25
CA PRO A 124 -2.98 19.90 5.02
C PRO A 124 -2.94 21.36 5.48
N ASP A 125 -3.74 22.20 4.83
CA ASP A 125 -3.84 23.63 5.14
C ASP A 125 -4.15 23.87 6.63
N GLY A 126 -3.51 24.88 7.21
CA GLY A 126 -3.69 25.27 8.60
C GLY A 126 -2.88 24.45 9.61
N ILE A 127 -2.08 23.47 9.16
CA ILE A 127 -1.17 22.71 10.02
C ILE A 127 0.26 23.21 9.86
N THR A 128 0.88 23.58 10.98
CA THR A 128 2.30 23.91 11.04
C THR A 128 3.12 22.65 11.31
N PRO A 129 3.98 22.19 10.39
CA PRO A 129 4.80 21.00 10.59
C PRO A 129 6.04 21.32 11.42
N THR A 130 5.86 21.45 12.73
CA THR A 130 7.00 21.57 13.65
C THR A 130 7.76 20.25 13.72
N GLU A 131 9.04 20.28 14.13
CA GLU A 131 9.83 19.06 14.28
C GLU A 131 9.19 18.07 15.26
N GLU A 132 8.53 18.57 16.30
CA GLU A 132 7.79 17.76 17.27
C GLU A 132 6.62 17.02 16.63
N VAL A 133 5.86 17.68 15.74
CA VAL A 133 4.76 17.06 15.00
C VAL A 133 5.28 16.00 14.03
N CYS A 134 6.34 16.30 13.28
CA CYS A 134 6.98 15.35 12.37
C CYS A 134 7.50 14.10 13.12
N ARG A 135 8.09 14.29 14.30
CA ARG A 135 8.52 13.20 15.18
C ARG A 135 7.34 12.38 15.69
N GLY A 136 6.26 13.02 16.15
CA GLY A 136 5.05 12.34 16.62
C GLY A 136 4.36 11.50 15.54
N ILE A 137 4.37 11.96 14.28
CA ILE A 137 3.94 11.15 13.13
C ILE A 137 4.85 9.92 12.97
N SER A 138 6.16 10.11 13.01
CA SER A 138 7.13 9.03 12.86
C SER A 138 6.95 7.96 13.94
N GLU A 139 6.78 8.37 15.20
CA GLU A 139 6.50 7.50 16.34
C GLU A 139 5.21 6.70 16.12
N THR A 140 4.14 7.37 15.68
CA THR A 140 2.86 6.72 15.40
C THR A 140 2.96 5.71 14.28
N MET A 141 3.74 5.98 13.23
CA MET A 141 3.98 5.03 12.15
C MET A 141 4.73 3.79 12.66
N VAL A 142 5.79 3.97 13.47
CA VAL A 142 6.51 2.86 14.11
C VAL A 142 5.56 2.02 14.97
N GLU A 143 4.82 2.66 15.88
CA GLU A 143 3.90 1.99 16.80
C GLU A 143 2.81 1.22 16.07
N THR A 144 2.29 1.80 14.99
CA THR A 144 1.27 1.15 14.16
C THR A 144 1.83 -0.09 13.49
N LEU A 145 3.03 -0.03 12.90
CA LEU A 145 3.66 -1.18 12.26
C LEU A 145 3.93 -2.32 13.26
N VAL A 146 4.43 -1.98 14.46
CA VAL A 146 4.61 -2.96 15.54
C VAL A 146 3.29 -3.61 15.92
N ARG A 147 2.20 -2.84 16.06
CA ARG A 147 0.87 -3.37 16.37
C ARG A 147 0.35 -4.32 15.30
N ILE A 148 0.57 -4.03 14.01
CA ILE A 148 0.21 -4.93 12.91
C ILE A 148 0.94 -6.27 13.07
N HIS A 149 2.24 -6.23 13.35
CA HIS A 149 3.08 -7.43 13.49
C HIS A 149 2.82 -8.22 14.79
N GLN A 150 1.99 -7.70 15.70
CA GLN A 150 1.56 -8.37 16.93
C GLN A 150 0.16 -8.97 16.83
N ILE A 151 -0.54 -8.80 15.70
CA ILE A 151 -1.88 -9.38 15.50
C ILE A 151 -1.78 -10.92 15.51
N ASP A 152 -2.45 -11.55 16.47
CA ASP A 152 -2.65 -12.99 16.48
C ASP A 152 -3.69 -13.38 15.43
N TYR A 153 -3.22 -13.76 14.25
CA TYR A 153 -4.09 -14.25 13.17
C TYR A 153 -4.43 -15.74 13.28
N THR A 154 -3.80 -16.49 14.20
CA THR A 154 -3.90 -17.96 14.23
C THR A 154 -5.30 -18.47 14.56
N ASN A 155 -6.10 -17.63 15.23
CA ASN A 155 -7.49 -17.90 15.58
C ASN A 155 -8.50 -17.30 14.58
N THR A 156 -8.04 -16.88 13.40
CA THR A 156 -8.87 -16.26 12.37
C THR A 156 -8.96 -17.14 11.12
N ARG A 157 -9.85 -16.81 10.20
CA ARG A 157 -9.91 -17.50 8.89
C ARG A 157 -8.68 -17.23 8.01
N LEU A 158 -7.82 -16.28 8.37
CA LEU A 158 -6.62 -15.95 7.60
C LEU A 158 -5.65 -17.12 7.48
N VAL A 159 -5.63 -18.04 8.44
CA VAL A 159 -4.79 -19.25 8.40
C VAL A 159 -5.04 -20.08 7.12
N GLN A 160 -6.26 -20.04 6.57
CA GLN A 160 -6.65 -20.77 5.36
C GLN A 160 -6.31 -20.00 4.07
N MET A 161 -5.99 -18.71 4.17
CA MET A 161 -5.74 -17.80 3.04
C MET A 161 -4.25 -17.56 2.77
N VAL A 162 -3.38 -18.00 3.68
CA VAL A 162 -1.96 -17.65 3.69
C VAL A 162 -1.06 -18.86 3.67
N LYS A 163 0.17 -18.66 3.21
CA LYS A 163 1.24 -19.64 3.26
C LYS A 163 2.47 -18.94 3.83
N PRO A 164 2.74 -19.03 5.14
CA PRO A 164 3.86 -18.33 5.78
C PRO A 164 5.22 -18.96 5.45
N ASP A 165 5.30 -20.30 5.46
CA ASP A 165 6.56 -21.01 5.25
C ASP A 165 7.21 -20.65 3.92
N GLY A 166 8.53 -20.43 3.88
CA GLY A 166 9.26 -20.05 2.67
C GLY A 166 8.79 -18.73 2.03
N PHE A 167 8.24 -17.79 2.81
CA PHE A 167 7.76 -16.50 2.31
C PHE A 167 8.85 -15.74 1.54
N MET A 168 10.00 -15.50 2.16
CA MET A 168 11.08 -14.71 1.54
C MET A 168 11.61 -15.36 0.27
N GLU A 169 11.81 -16.68 0.27
CA GLU A 169 12.24 -17.43 -0.93
C GLU A 169 11.26 -17.25 -2.09
N ARG A 170 9.95 -17.40 -1.85
CA ARG A 170 8.92 -17.15 -2.87
C ARG A 170 8.91 -15.70 -3.34
N GLN A 171 9.08 -14.74 -2.45
CA GLN A 171 9.13 -13.34 -2.83
C GLN A 171 10.34 -13.09 -3.74
N VAL A 172 11.55 -13.42 -3.29
CA VAL A 172 12.79 -13.19 -4.05
C VAL A 172 12.71 -13.79 -5.45
N HIS A 173 12.42 -15.09 -5.58
CA HIS A 173 12.33 -15.73 -6.89
C HIS A 173 11.16 -15.21 -7.74
N GLY A 174 10.02 -14.93 -7.11
CA GLY A 174 8.84 -14.41 -7.80
C GLY A 174 9.08 -13.02 -8.40
N TRP A 175 9.76 -12.14 -7.69
CA TRP A 175 10.08 -10.79 -8.16
C TRP A 175 11.19 -10.79 -9.22
N ILE A 176 12.20 -11.67 -9.11
CA ILE A 176 13.19 -11.92 -10.17
C ILE A 176 12.48 -12.30 -11.47
N GLN A 177 11.58 -13.29 -11.43
CA GLN A 177 10.84 -13.70 -12.62
C GLN A 177 9.94 -12.59 -13.19
N ARG A 178 9.40 -11.71 -12.35
CA ARG A 178 8.61 -10.56 -12.80
C ARG A 178 9.47 -9.52 -13.50
N TYR A 179 10.68 -9.26 -13.00
CA TYR A 179 11.65 -8.38 -13.65
C TYR A 179 11.98 -8.91 -15.05
N GLU A 180 12.38 -10.18 -15.15
CA GLU A 180 12.76 -10.80 -16.43
C GLU A 180 11.65 -10.73 -17.48
N ARG A 181 10.39 -10.93 -17.08
CA ARG A 181 9.24 -10.83 -17.98
C ARG A 181 8.91 -9.40 -18.42
N ALA A 182 9.34 -8.40 -17.66
CA ALA A 182 9.04 -6.99 -17.88
C ALA A 182 10.26 -6.18 -18.33
N LYS A 183 11.42 -6.82 -18.54
CA LYS A 183 12.66 -6.17 -18.96
C LYS A 183 12.45 -5.42 -20.28
N THR A 184 12.90 -4.17 -20.33
CA THR A 184 12.82 -3.31 -21.53
C THR A 184 14.18 -3.01 -22.10
N ASP A 185 15.15 -2.69 -21.24
CA ASP A 185 16.50 -2.27 -21.58
C ASP A 185 17.47 -2.93 -20.56
N ASP A 186 18.76 -3.02 -20.88
CA ASP A 186 19.75 -3.61 -19.97
C ASP A 186 20.14 -2.62 -18.86
N ILE A 187 20.12 -3.08 -17.61
CA ILE A 187 20.61 -2.34 -16.43
C ILE A 187 21.85 -3.09 -15.89
N PRO A 188 23.05 -2.49 -15.86
CA PRO A 188 24.29 -3.20 -15.60
C PRO A 188 24.30 -4.01 -14.29
N GLU A 189 23.73 -3.46 -13.22
CA GLU A 189 23.75 -4.04 -11.87
C GLU A 189 22.68 -5.14 -11.68
N ALA A 190 21.66 -5.19 -12.56
CA ALA A 190 20.47 -6.01 -12.32
C ALA A 190 20.78 -7.51 -12.18
N GLU A 191 21.60 -8.08 -13.07
CA GLU A 191 21.95 -9.50 -13.02
C GLU A 191 22.70 -9.87 -11.74
N ALA A 192 23.68 -9.04 -11.37
CA ALA A 192 24.47 -9.23 -10.15
C ALA A 192 23.59 -9.12 -8.89
N LEU A 193 22.70 -8.13 -8.85
CA LEU A 193 21.74 -7.92 -7.77
C LEU A 193 20.79 -9.12 -7.62
N MET A 194 20.22 -9.62 -8.72
CA MET A 194 19.31 -10.78 -8.69
C MET A 194 20.01 -12.05 -8.19
N LYS A 195 21.27 -12.27 -8.60
CA LYS A 195 22.09 -13.37 -8.11
C LYS A 195 22.43 -13.22 -6.62
N TRP A 196 22.73 -12.00 -6.18
CA TRP A 196 22.97 -11.71 -4.78
C TRP A 196 21.73 -11.99 -3.94
N LEU A 197 20.57 -11.47 -4.34
CA LEU A 197 19.29 -11.70 -3.67
C LEU A 197 18.96 -13.20 -3.54
N ALA A 198 19.16 -13.99 -4.61
CA ALA A 198 18.92 -15.42 -4.59
C ALA A 198 19.88 -16.20 -3.66
N SER A 199 21.07 -15.67 -3.38
CA SER A 199 22.07 -16.30 -2.51
C SER A 199 22.06 -15.79 -1.07
N HIS A 200 21.34 -14.69 -0.79
CA HIS A 200 21.26 -14.06 0.53
C HIS A 200 19.83 -14.09 1.09
N ILE A 201 19.00 -15.05 0.68
CA ILE A 201 17.64 -15.18 1.20
C ILE A 201 17.71 -15.37 2.73
N PRO A 202 17.08 -14.51 3.54
CA PRO A 202 17.11 -14.66 4.99
C PRO A 202 16.52 -16.00 5.43
N PRO A 203 17.00 -16.59 6.54
CA PRO A 203 16.40 -17.79 7.11
C PRO A 203 14.94 -17.51 7.49
N GLN A 204 14.11 -18.55 7.50
CA GLN A 204 12.72 -18.42 7.89
C GLN A 204 12.61 -17.96 9.37
N ARG A 205 11.93 -16.83 9.57
CA ARG A 205 11.62 -16.26 10.89
C ARG A 205 10.13 -16.44 11.22
N GLU A 206 9.73 -16.03 12.43
CA GLU A 206 8.33 -15.96 12.81
C GLU A 206 7.54 -15.11 11.79
N ALA A 207 6.46 -15.68 11.26
CA ALA A 207 5.62 -14.99 10.29
C ALA A 207 4.45 -14.29 11.00
N THR A 208 4.22 -13.03 10.66
CA THR A 208 3.17 -12.18 11.25
C THR A 208 2.22 -11.70 10.15
N VAL A 209 1.09 -11.14 10.55
CA VAL A 209 0.34 -10.25 9.65
C VAL A 209 1.29 -9.14 9.18
N ILE A 210 1.30 -8.88 7.88
CA ILE A 210 2.03 -7.78 7.26
C ILE A 210 1.08 -7.00 6.35
N HIS A 211 1.21 -5.68 6.33
CA HIS A 211 0.45 -4.81 5.44
C HIS A 211 0.99 -4.90 4.01
N TYR A 212 2.32 -4.91 3.86
CA TYR A 212 3.10 -5.02 2.63
C TYR A 212 2.98 -3.87 1.62
N ASP A 213 2.28 -2.82 2.03
CA ASP A 213 2.23 -1.48 1.43
C ASP A 213 2.16 -0.37 2.51
N PHE A 214 2.85 -0.55 3.64
CA PHE A 214 2.77 0.37 4.77
C PHE A 214 3.55 1.65 4.46
N LYS A 215 2.84 2.76 4.20
CA LYS A 215 3.45 4.06 3.84
C LYS A 215 2.54 5.21 4.27
N LEU A 216 3.13 6.40 4.41
CA LEU A 216 2.46 7.56 4.99
C LEU A 216 1.16 7.96 4.25
N ASN A 217 1.14 7.86 2.92
CA ASN A 217 -0.03 8.22 2.12
C ASN A 217 -1.14 7.15 2.08
N ASN A 218 -0.91 5.99 2.70
CA ASN A 218 -1.95 5.00 3.02
C ASN A 218 -2.49 5.17 4.44
N ALA A 219 -1.88 6.03 5.26
CA ALA A 219 -2.34 6.35 6.60
C ALA A 219 -3.24 7.59 6.61
N LEU A 220 -4.25 7.55 7.49
CA LEU A 220 -5.18 8.64 7.73
C LEU A 220 -4.99 9.13 9.17
N PHE A 221 -4.79 10.44 9.33
CA PHE A 221 -4.57 11.08 10.62
C PHE A 221 -5.76 11.94 11.05
N ALA A 222 -5.94 12.13 12.35
CA ALA A 222 -7.01 12.97 12.89
C ALA A 222 -6.79 14.44 12.48
N LYS A 223 -7.87 15.17 12.20
CA LYS A 223 -7.78 16.58 11.74
C LYS A 223 -7.33 17.53 12.85
N ASP A 224 -7.75 17.25 14.06
CA ASP A 224 -7.45 17.98 15.28
C ASP A 224 -6.08 17.64 15.88
N ASP A 225 -5.57 16.45 15.57
CA ASP A 225 -4.23 16.00 15.98
C ASP A 225 -3.64 15.06 14.93
N ILE A 226 -2.80 15.62 14.04
CA ILE A 226 -2.20 14.84 12.96
C ILE A 226 -1.12 13.87 13.39
N THR A 227 -0.77 13.81 14.69
CA THR A 227 0.08 12.74 15.20
C THR A 227 -0.73 11.46 15.42
N LYS A 228 -2.07 11.52 15.49
CA LYS A 228 -2.92 10.34 15.74
C LYS A 228 -3.43 9.72 14.45
N MET A 229 -3.05 8.47 14.19
CA MET A 229 -3.63 7.69 13.10
C MET A 229 -5.06 7.24 13.46
N VAL A 230 -5.99 7.43 12.53
CA VAL A 230 -7.42 7.08 12.66
C VAL A 230 -7.89 6.09 11.59
N GLY A 231 -7.03 5.79 10.60
CA GLY A 231 -7.26 4.77 9.60
C GLY A 231 -5.98 4.36 8.88
N LEU A 232 -5.92 3.11 8.44
CA LEU A 232 -4.87 2.57 7.58
C LEU A 232 -5.54 1.84 6.41
N PHE A 233 -5.22 2.25 5.19
CA PHE A 233 -5.87 1.78 3.97
C PHE A 233 -4.97 0.90 3.11
N ASP A 234 -5.59 0.28 2.11
CA ASP A 234 -4.94 -0.48 1.05
C ASP A 234 -4.33 -1.83 1.46
N TRP A 235 -5.19 -2.66 2.05
CA TRP A 235 -4.86 -4.01 2.52
C TRP A 235 -4.80 -5.07 1.39
N GLU A 236 -4.79 -4.65 0.12
CA GLU A 236 -4.85 -5.58 -1.01
C GLU A 236 -3.58 -6.46 -1.11
N MET A 237 -2.43 -5.94 -0.70
CA MET A 237 -1.15 -6.66 -0.68
C MET A 237 -0.87 -7.39 0.64
N SER A 238 -1.71 -7.18 1.65
CA SER A 238 -1.47 -7.70 2.99
C SER A 238 -1.55 -9.21 3.02
N THR A 239 -0.67 -9.86 3.79
CA THR A 239 -0.55 -11.31 3.90
C THR A 239 0.03 -11.67 5.26
N VAL A 240 0.27 -12.96 5.49
CA VAL A 240 1.17 -13.40 6.56
C VAL A 240 2.54 -13.68 5.96
N GLY A 241 3.59 -13.11 6.54
CA GLY A 241 4.96 -13.18 6.04
C GLY A 241 5.98 -12.68 7.06
N ASP A 242 7.22 -12.50 6.60
CA ASP A 242 8.29 -12.00 7.46
C ASP A 242 8.07 -10.50 7.78
N PRO A 243 7.97 -10.10 9.07
CA PRO A 243 7.75 -8.71 9.45
C PRO A 243 8.88 -7.76 9.01
N LEU A 244 10.11 -8.26 8.85
CA LEU A 244 11.22 -7.42 8.37
C LEU A 244 11.08 -7.08 6.89
N ALA A 245 10.39 -7.92 6.11
CA ALA A 245 10.07 -7.60 4.72
C ALA A 245 9.08 -6.44 4.63
N ASP A 246 8.12 -6.36 5.57
CA ASP A 246 7.18 -5.24 5.64
C ASP A 246 7.84 -3.96 6.12
N LEU A 247 8.68 -4.05 7.16
CA LEU A 247 9.52 -2.93 7.62
C LEU A 247 10.39 -2.39 6.48
N ALA A 248 11.09 -3.26 5.75
CA ALA A 248 11.94 -2.82 4.65
C ALA A 248 11.16 -2.21 3.50
N VAL A 249 9.97 -2.73 3.17
CA VAL A 249 9.08 -2.11 2.19
C VAL A 249 8.63 -0.72 2.67
N ALA A 250 8.26 -0.57 3.94
CA ALA A 250 7.94 0.74 4.50
C ALA A 250 9.12 1.72 4.38
N MET A 251 10.34 1.26 4.66
CA MET A 251 11.55 2.07 4.54
C MET A 251 11.90 2.42 3.09
N SER A 252 11.56 1.58 2.11
CA SER A 252 11.72 1.93 0.69
C SER A 252 10.83 3.09 0.24
N TYR A 253 9.77 3.40 0.99
CA TYR A 253 8.92 4.58 0.79
C TYR A 253 9.23 5.74 1.74
N TRP A 254 10.06 5.51 2.76
CA TRP A 254 10.42 6.51 3.76
C TRP A 254 11.66 7.26 3.31
N ILE A 255 11.43 8.34 2.58
CA ILE A 255 12.48 9.10 1.90
C ILE A 255 13.13 10.10 2.84
N GLU A 256 14.46 10.17 2.80
CA GLU A 256 15.29 11.12 3.55
C GLU A 256 15.76 12.28 2.65
N GLU A 257 16.18 13.40 3.25
CA GLU A 257 16.60 14.58 2.47
C GLU A 257 17.90 14.35 1.69
N ASP A 258 18.78 13.48 2.16
CA ASP A 258 20.04 13.13 1.51
C ASP A 258 19.92 11.99 0.51
N ASP A 259 18.73 11.40 0.33
CA ASP A 259 18.49 10.40 -0.71
C ASP A 259 18.75 10.98 -2.12
N PRO A 260 19.20 10.16 -3.09
CA PRO A 260 19.43 10.61 -4.45
C PRO A 260 18.19 11.27 -5.08
N PRO A 261 18.35 12.30 -5.95
CA PRO A 261 17.21 13.05 -6.49
C PRO A 261 16.12 12.20 -7.16
N LEU A 262 16.50 11.14 -7.90
CA LEU A 262 15.55 10.23 -8.53
C LEU A 262 14.82 9.34 -7.52
N ILE A 263 15.44 8.99 -6.40
CA ILE A 263 14.78 8.29 -5.29
C ILE A 263 13.76 9.22 -4.62
N LYS A 264 14.12 10.49 -4.40
CA LYS A 264 13.22 11.48 -3.80
C LYS A 264 12.01 11.82 -4.66
N SER A 265 12.18 11.90 -5.97
CA SER A 265 11.18 12.46 -6.90
C SER A 265 10.66 11.48 -7.95
N GLY A 266 11.03 10.20 -7.89
CA GLY A 266 10.63 9.20 -8.88
C GLY A 266 9.11 8.97 -8.97
N PHE A 267 8.38 9.26 -7.88
CA PHE A 267 6.91 9.24 -7.84
C PHE A 267 6.25 10.62 -7.99
N GLY A 268 7.03 11.67 -8.25
CA GLY A 268 6.56 13.05 -8.39
C GLY A 268 7.27 13.99 -7.43
N ARG A 269 6.51 14.70 -6.58
CA ARG A 269 7.10 15.57 -5.56
C ARG A 269 7.61 14.74 -4.39
N ALA A 270 8.71 15.19 -3.78
CA ALA A 270 9.23 14.56 -2.58
C ALA A 270 8.16 14.51 -1.48
N PRO A 271 8.07 13.40 -0.71
CA PRO A 271 7.16 13.29 0.41
C PRO A 271 7.58 14.22 1.56
N VAL A 272 6.68 14.48 2.51
CA VAL A 272 6.99 15.31 3.68
C VAL A 272 8.10 14.74 4.58
N THR A 273 8.42 13.44 4.46
CA THR A 273 9.42 12.76 5.30
C THR A 273 10.83 13.32 5.14
N VAL A 274 11.10 14.05 4.05
CA VAL A 274 12.38 14.76 3.85
C VAL A 274 12.52 16.01 4.74
N ARG A 275 11.47 16.40 5.47
CA ARG A 275 11.50 17.60 6.33
C ARG A 275 12.18 17.30 7.67
N PRO A 276 12.80 18.32 8.30
CA PRO A 276 13.32 18.21 9.66
C PRO A 276 12.28 17.69 10.66
N GLY A 277 12.75 16.88 11.60
CA GLY A 277 11.96 16.29 12.68
C GLY A 277 11.33 14.94 12.36
N PHE A 278 11.20 14.54 11.08
CA PHE A 278 10.90 13.15 10.76
C PHE A 278 12.07 12.25 11.14
N TYR A 279 11.78 11.00 11.51
CA TYR A 279 12.83 10.01 11.74
C TYR A 279 13.63 9.74 10.46
N THR A 280 14.93 9.52 10.61
CA THR A 280 15.69 8.79 9.59
C THR A 280 15.20 7.34 9.52
N ARG A 281 15.47 6.62 8.43
CA ARG A 281 15.18 5.18 8.36
C ARG A 281 15.89 4.42 9.47
N GLU A 282 17.12 4.81 9.83
CA GLU A 282 17.86 4.23 10.95
C GLU A 282 17.11 4.40 12.27
N GLN A 283 16.67 5.62 12.59
CA GLN A 283 15.87 5.90 13.80
C GLN A 283 14.55 5.12 13.81
N PHE A 284 13.88 5.02 12.65
CA PHE A 284 12.65 4.23 12.52
C PHE A 284 12.90 2.74 12.80
N ILE A 285 13.93 2.16 12.18
CA ILE A 285 14.31 0.75 12.34
C ILE A 285 14.72 0.47 13.79
N GLU A 286 15.50 1.36 14.42
CA GLU A 286 15.91 1.23 15.83
C GLU A 286 14.69 1.28 16.76
N ALA A 287 13.80 2.26 16.58
CA ALA A 287 12.58 2.39 17.36
C ALA A 287 11.67 1.17 17.20
N TYR A 288 11.55 0.66 15.97
CA TYR A 288 10.83 -0.57 15.67
C TYR A 288 11.46 -1.78 16.37
N ALA A 289 12.78 -1.97 16.28
CA ALA A 289 13.50 -3.07 16.91
C ALA A 289 13.28 -3.07 18.44
N LYS A 290 13.42 -1.89 19.06
CA LYS A 290 13.19 -1.69 20.50
C LYS A 290 11.76 -2.02 20.92
N LYS A 291 10.76 -1.56 20.18
CA LYS A 291 9.33 -1.75 20.52
C LYS A 291 8.83 -3.16 20.20
N SER A 292 9.29 -3.77 19.11
CA SER A 292 8.88 -5.11 18.70
C SER A 292 9.68 -6.23 19.38
N GLY A 293 10.86 -5.93 19.91
CA GLY A 293 11.80 -6.92 20.45
C GLY A 293 12.45 -7.78 19.38
N ARG A 294 12.33 -7.41 18.09
CA ARG A 294 12.84 -8.20 16.98
C ARG A 294 14.28 -7.82 16.64
N ASP A 295 15.07 -8.83 16.34
CA ASP A 295 16.42 -8.65 15.79
C ASP A 295 16.35 -8.14 14.34
N VAL A 296 16.96 -6.99 14.10
CA VAL A 296 17.03 -6.32 12.79
C VAL A 296 18.43 -6.34 12.18
N SER A 297 19.36 -7.18 12.67
CA SER A 297 20.75 -7.21 12.17
C SER A 297 20.85 -7.48 10.66
N ASP A 298 19.91 -8.24 10.11
CA ASP A 298 19.86 -8.57 8.68
C ASP A 298 19.06 -7.56 7.83
N ILE A 299 18.62 -6.42 8.39
CA ILE A 299 17.70 -5.49 7.71
C ILE A 299 18.21 -5.03 6.34
N HIS A 300 19.52 -4.96 6.15
CA HIS A 300 20.15 -4.61 4.87
C HIS A 300 19.70 -5.54 3.72
N VAL A 301 19.59 -6.85 3.96
CA VAL A 301 19.11 -7.82 2.96
C VAL A 301 17.66 -7.53 2.55
N TYR A 302 16.81 -7.24 3.55
CA TYR A 302 15.41 -6.93 3.32
C TYR A 302 15.24 -5.58 2.60
N LEU A 303 16.05 -4.57 2.93
CA LEU A 303 16.07 -3.27 2.24
C LEU A 303 16.50 -3.42 0.78
N THR A 304 17.59 -4.13 0.51
CA THR A 304 18.02 -4.47 -0.85
C THR A 304 16.89 -5.13 -1.63
N PHE A 305 16.21 -6.11 -1.04
CA PHE A 305 15.05 -6.75 -1.66
C PHE A 305 13.86 -5.80 -1.84
N ALA A 306 13.58 -4.91 -0.89
CA ALA A 306 12.48 -3.95 -0.97
C ALA A 306 12.68 -2.93 -2.10
N TYR A 307 13.88 -2.38 -2.27
CA TYR A 307 14.21 -1.50 -3.40
C TYR A 307 14.17 -2.26 -4.73
N PHE A 308 14.68 -3.49 -4.79
CA PHE A 308 14.51 -4.34 -5.97
C PHE A 308 13.03 -4.55 -6.30
N LYS A 309 12.21 -4.95 -5.32
CA LYS A 309 10.75 -5.09 -5.50
C LYS A 309 10.11 -3.81 -6.03
N LEU A 310 10.46 -2.65 -5.49
CA LEU A 310 9.97 -1.34 -5.94
C LEU A 310 10.39 -1.07 -7.40
N ALA A 311 11.64 -1.36 -7.75
CA ALA A 311 12.15 -1.26 -9.12
C ALA A 311 11.33 -2.15 -10.07
N VAL A 312 11.03 -3.40 -9.69
CA VAL A 312 10.23 -4.29 -10.53
C VAL A 312 8.79 -3.80 -10.71
N ILE A 313 8.16 -3.22 -9.68
CA ILE A 313 6.83 -2.61 -9.80
C ILE A 313 6.86 -1.48 -10.84
N CYS A 314 7.84 -0.57 -10.73
CA CYS A 314 8.04 0.51 -11.68
C CYS A 314 8.35 -0.02 -13.09
N GLN A 315 9.16 -1.08 -13.22
CA GLN A 315 9.51 -1.71 -14.49
C GLN A 315 8.28 -2.31 -15.18
N GLN A 316 7.38 -2.96 -14.43
CA GLN A 316 6.13 -3.50 -15.00
C GLN A 316 5.18 -2.40 -15.49
N ILE A 317 5.20 -1.23 -14.88
CA ILE A 317 4.44 -0.06 -15.35
C ILE A 317 5.12 0.52 -16.59
N TYR A 318 6.44 0.70 -16.57
CA TYR A 318 7.21 1.23 -17.69
C TYR A 318 7.12 0.33 -18.93
N TYR A 319 7.18 -0.99 -18.75
CA TYR A 319 6.98 -1.99 -19.81
C TYR A 319 5.63 -1.80 -20.52
N ARG A 320 4.55 -1.58 -19.76
CA ARG A 320 3.20 -1.33 -20.32
C ARG A 320 3.16 0.00 -21.09
N TYR A 321 3.81 1.05 -20.57
CA TYR A 321 3.93 2.34 -21.25
C TYR A 321 4.72 2.20 -22.57
N ARG A 322 5.90 1.56 -22.54
CA ARG A 322 6.73 1.28 -23.74
C ARG A 322 6.00 0.49 -24.82
N ARG A 323 5.05 -0.37 -24.44
CA ARG A 323 4.21 -1.14 -25.36
C ARG A 323 2.93 -0.43 -25.82
N GLY A 324 2.70 0.82 -25.40
CA GLY A 324 1.50 1.58 -25.73
C GLY A 324 0.22 1.02 -25.07
N GLN A 325 0.34 0.23 -24.00
CA GLN A 325 -0.79 -0.30 -23.23
C GLN A 325 -1.32 0.71 -22.20
N THR A 326 -0.54 1.76 -21.91
CA THR A 326 -0.95 2.94 -21.16
C THR A 326 -0.29 4.17 -21.77
N ASN A 327 -1.00 5.29 -21.82
CA ASN A 327 -0.54 6.56 -22.40
C ASN A 327 -0.32 7.64 -21.33
N ASP A 328 -0.20 7.24 -20.07
CA ASP A 328 0.03 8.17 -18.97
C ASP A 328 1.49 8.66 -18.97
N GLU A 329 1.68 9.91 -19.38
CA GLU A 329 3.00 10.57 -19.50
C GLU A 329 3.81 10.57 -18.20
N ARG A 330 3.19 10.38 -17.04
CA ARG A 330 3.90 10.23 -15.75
C ARG A 330 4.85 9.03 -15.77
N PHE A 331 4.52 7.99 -16.54
CA PHE A 331 5.31 6.76 -16.60
C PHE A 331 6.48 6.83 -17.58
N ARG A 332 6.60 7.90 -18.38
CA ARG A 332 7.69 8.05 -19.37
C ARG A 332 9.08 7.97 -18.76
N HIS A 333 9.24 8.50 -17.55
CA HIS A 333 10.53 8.57 -16.84
C HIS A 333 10.79 7.35 -15.96
N PHE A 334 9.87 6.37 -15.90
CA PHE A 334 10.02 5.23 -15.01
C PHE A 334 11.23 4.36 -15.38
N GLY A 335 11.68 4.33 -16.63
CA GLY A 335 12.92 3.62 -17.00
C GLY A 335 14.15 4.13 -16.21
N GLN A 336 14.35 5.44 -16.15
CA GLN A 336 15.44 6.06 -15.38
C GLN A 336 15.27 5.84 -13.87
N PHE A 337 14.01 5.85 -13.40
CA PHE A 337 13.74 5.59 -11.99
C PHE A 337 14.02 4.13 -11.61
N VAL A 338 13.70 3.17 -12.49
CA VAL A 338 14.03 1.76 -12.29
C VAL A 338 15.53 1.57 -12.20
N GLU A 339 16.31 2.18 -13.11
CA GLU A 339 17.77 2.15 -13.08
C GLU A 339 18.31 2.66 -11.73
N ALA A 340 17.87 3.84 -11.29
CA ALA A 340 18.27 4.40 -10.00
C ALA A 340 17.91 3.50 -8.79
N LEU A 341 16.74 2.83 -8.82
CA LEU A 341 16.33 1.90 -7.76
C LEU A 341 17.17 0.62 -7.75
N ILE A 342 17.54 0.09 -8.92
CA ILE A 342 18.41 -1.09 -9.04
C ILE A 342 19.83 -0.76 -8.58
N GLU A 343 20.38 0.38 -9.00
CA GLU A 343 21.68 0.87 -8.55
C GLU A 343 21.71 1.05 -7.03
N HIS A 344 20.68 1.68 -6.46
CA HIS A 344 20.57 1.89 -5.01
C HIS A 344 20.47 0.57 -4.25
N ALA A 345 19.65 -0.38 -4.74
CA ALA A 345 19.57 -1.71 -4.15
C ALA A 345 20.93 -2.43 -4.19
N TRP A 346 21.68 -2.28 -5.27
CA TRP A 346 23.01 -2.87 -5.42
C TRP A 346 24.07 -2.24 -4.51
N GLN A 347 24.02 -0.92 -4.30
CA GLN A 347 24.86 -0.21 -3.32
C GLN A 347 24.61 -0.76 -1.91
N LEU A 348 23.34 -0.90 -1.52
CA LEU A 348 22.96 -1.52 -0.23
C LEU A 348 23.46 -2.97 -0.11
N ALA A 349 23.35 -3.76 -1.18
CA ALA A 349 23.80 -5.16 -1.20
C ALA A 349 25.32 -5.30 -1.01
N THR A 350 26.08 -4.30 -1.47
CA THR A 350 27.55 -4.33 -1.48
C THR A 350 28.20 -3.46 -0.41
N GLY A 351 27.40 -2.73 0.37
CA GLY A 351 27.88 -1.80 1.41
C GLY A 351 28.66 -0.62 0.83
N ARG A 352 28.25 -0.13 -0.35
CA ARG A 352 28.91 0.95 -1.09
C ARG A 352 28.17 2.27 -1.01
#